data_AF-A0A3B6TMF9-F1
#
_entry.id   AF-A0A3B6TMF9-F1
#
_cell.length_a   1.000
_cell.length_b   1.000
_cell.length_c   1.000
_cell.angle_alpha   90.00
_cell.angle_beta   90.00
_cell.angle_gamma   90.00
#
_symmetry.space_group_name_H-M   'P 1'
#
loop_
_entity.id
_entity.type
_entity.pdbx_description
1 polymer ?
#
loop_
_entity_poly.entity_id
_entity_poly.type
_entity_poly.pdbx_seq_one_letter_code
_entity_poly.pdbx_strand_id
1 'polypeptide(L)'
;MLHNGKNGTSTAHRLSLCELDYDAAVTSLNVCIAMLKDYHGPKGGEKDGPPSFYLPDCVGEASGLVSYCEHELVDMPGQEALYKENIELGKLGDLNVALMAPYWDLTQN
;
A
#
# COMPACT_ATOMS: atom_id res chain seq x y z
N MET A 1 0.16 22.65 33.56
CA MET A 1 0.33 21.29 32.98
C MET A 1 -0.79 20.91 31.99
N LEU A 2 -1.40 21.86 31.27
CA LEU A 2 -2.57 21.60 30.41
C LEU A 2 -2.27 21.46 28.91
N HIS A 3 -1.00 21.66 28.48
CA HIS A 3 -0.63 21.55 27.06
C HIS A 3 -0.36 20.12 26.59
N ASN A 4 0.04 19.21 27.49
CA ASN A 4 0.40 17.84 27.08
C ASN A 4 -0.81 16.96 26.71
N GLY A 5 -2.00 17.25 27.26
CA GLY A 5 -3.20 16.45 26.99
C GLY A 5 -3.73 16.59 25.55
N LYS A 6 -3.70 17.82 24.99
CA LYS A 6 -4.16 18.07 23.62
C LYS A 6 -3.22 17.48 22.56
N ASN A 7 -1.92 17.54 22.82
CA ASN A 7 -0.91 16.99 21.91
C ASN A 7 -0.93 15.45 21.91
N GLY A 8 -1.13 14.83 23.08
CA GLY A 8 -1.26 13.37 23.19
C GLY A 8 -2.48 12.80 22.44
N THR A 9 -3.63 13.47 22.51
CA THR A 9 -4.83 13.07 21.75
C THR A 9 -4.63 13.24 20.24
N SER A 10 -3.92 14.28 19.82
CA SER A 10 -3.59 14.50 18.39
C SER A 10 -2.62 13.43 17.86
N THR A 11 -1.56 13.12 18.61
CA THR A 11 -0.61 12.05 18.25
C THR A 11 -1.29 10.70 18.17
N ALA A 12 -2.09 10.32 19.18
CA ALA A 12 -2.79 9.03 19.18
C ALA A 12 -3.74 8.90 17.99
N HIS A 13 -4.42 9.98 17.62
CA HIS A 13 -5.30 9.98 16.44
C HIS A 13 -4.52 9.78 15.13
N ARG A 14 -3.44 10.53 14.91
CA ARG A 14 -2.61 10.40 13.71
C ARG A 14 -1.98 9.01 13.58
N LEU A 15 -1.53 8.43 14.70
CA LEU A 15 -1.03 7.05 14.72
C LEU A 15 -2.12 6.03 14.41
N SER A 16 -3.36 6.22 14.89
CA SER A 16 -4.47 5.32 14.54
C SER A 16 -4.85 5.39 13.06
N LEU A 17 -4.65 6.53 12.40
CA LEU A 17 -4.84 6.66 10.94
C LEU A 17 -3.77 5.86 10.19
N CYS A 18 -2.51 5.95 10.62
CA CYS A 18 -1.44 5.10 10.08
C CYS A 18 -1.73 3.60 10.21
N GLU A 19 -2.24 3.15 11.38
CA GLU A 19 -2.64 1.75 11.56
C GLU A 19 -3.74 1.34 10.57
N LEU A 20 -4.75 2.20 10.36
CA LEU A 20 -5.81 1.97 9.38
C LEU A 20 -5.27 1.90 7.94
N ASP A 21 -4.34 2.78 7.57
CA ASP A 21 -3.71 2.79 6.25
C ASP A 21 -2.91 1.51 6.00
N TYR A 22 -2.16 1.04 7.01
CA TYR A 22 -1.41 -0.21 6.91
C TYR A 22 -2.32 -1.43 6.83
N ASP A 23 -3.39 -1.49 7.64
CA ASP A 23 -4.37 -2.57 7.58
C ASP A 23 -5.07 -2.62 6.21
N ALA A 24 -5.39 -1.45 5.64
CA ALA A 24 -5.94 -1.34 4.30
C ALA A 24 -4.94 -1.84 3.24
N ALA A 25 -3.67 -1.42 3.33
CA ALA A 25 -2.61 -1.87 2.43
C ALA A 25 -2.43 -3.39 2.47
N VAL A 26 -2.36 -3.99 3.67
CA VAL A 26 -2.23 -5.45 3.84
C VAL A 26 -3.45 -6.17 3.29
N THR A 27 -4.66 -5.65 3.54
CA THR A 27 -5.90 -6.24 3.03
C THR A 27 -5.93 -6.22 1.50
N SER A 28 -5.58 -5.09 0.88
CA SER A 28 -5.50 -4.96 -0.57
C SER A 28 -4.41 -5.86 -1.16
N LEU A 29 -3.22 -5.93 -0.54
CA LEU A 29 -2.15 -6.84 -0.97
C LEU A 29 -2.60 -8.31 -0.96
N ASN A 30 -3.37 -8.73 0.05
CA ASN A 30 -3.92 -10.09 0.09
C ASN A 30 -4.87 -10.37 -1.09
N VAL A 31 -5.67 -9.38 -1.50
CA VAL A 31 -6.50 -9.46 -2.71
C VAL A 31 -5.61 -9.60 -3.95
N CYS A 32 -4.58 -8.78 -4.10
CA CYS A 32 -3.67 -8.85 -5.24
C CYS A 32 -2.93 -10.19 -5.31
N ILE A 33 -2.54 -10.75 -4.16
CA ILE A 33 -1.91 -12.09 -4.08
C ILE A 33 -2.88 -13.18 -4.51
N ALA A 34 -4.17 -13.09 -4.12
CA ALA A 34 -5.19 -14.03 -4.58
C ALA A 34 -5.37 -13.94 -6.09
N MET A 35 -5.47 -12.73 -6.64
CA MET A 35 -5.57 -12.49 -8.09
C MET A 35 -4.36 -13.05 -8.83
N LEU A 36 -3.16 -12.90 -8.28
CA LEU A 36 -1.93 -13.40 -8.90
C LEU A 36 -1.88 -14.93 -8.92
N LYS A 37 -2.41 -15.59 -7.89
CA LYS A 37 -2.51 -17.06 -7.83
C LYS A 37 -3.54 -17.62 -8.82
N ASP A 38 -4.63 -16.89 -9.00
CA ASP A 38 -5.71 -17.26 -9.92
C ASP A 38 -5.38 -16.89 -11.37
N TYR A 39 -4.37 -16.06 -11.60
CA TYR A 39 -3.92 -15.66 -12.94
C TYR A 39 -3.27 -16.84 -13.67
N HIS A 40 -3.82 -17.17 -14.83
CA HIS A 40 -3.32 -18.24 -15.70
C HIS A 40 -3.11 -17.79 -17.16
N GLY A 41 -3.51 -16.56 -17.52
CA GLY A 41 -3.27 -16.04 -18.85
C GLY A 41 -3.66 -14.57 -19.05
N PRO A 42 -3.07 -13.90 -20.06
CA PRO A 42 -3.15 -12.45 -20.22
C PRO A 42 -4.55 -11.92 -20.54
N LYS A 43 -5.39 -12.74 -21.18
CA LYS A 43 -6.73 -12.32 -21.62
C LYS A 43 -7.78 -12.32 -20.49
N GLY A 44 -7.51 -13.03 -19.40
CA GLY A 44 -8.47 -13.28 -18.34
C GLY A 44 -9.72 -14.06 -18.80
N GLY A 45 -10.58 -14.40 -17.84
CA GLY A 45 -11.82 -15.15 -18.07
C GLY A 45 -11.92 -16.37 -17.15
N GLU A 46 -12.99 -17.15 -17.32
CA GLU A 46 -13.33 -18.27 -16.43
C GLU A 46 -12.19 -19.32 -16.28
N LYS A 47 -11.34 -19.45 -17.31
CA LYS A 47 -10.20 -20.39 -17.32
C LYS A 47 -8.86 -19.74 -16.99
N ASP A 48 -8.75 -18.44 -17.25
CA ASP A 48 -7.47 -17.72 -17.26
C ASP A 48 -7.33 -16.77 -16.05
N GLY A 49 -8.37 -16.65 -15.23
CA GLY A 49 -8.41 -15.81 -14.05
C GLY A 49 -8.67 -14.33 -14.37
N PRO A 50 -8.26 -13.40 -13.50
CA PRO A 50 -8.38 -11.97 -13.78
C PRO A 50 -7.48 -11.57 -14.96
N PRO A 51 -7.92 -10.63 -15.83
CA PRO A 51 -7.06 -10.03 -16.84
C PRO A 51 -5.74 -9.48 -16.26
N SER A 52 -4.65 -9.55 -17.03
CA SER A 52 -3.31 -9.21 -16.53
C SER A 52 -3.20 -7.78 -16.01
N PHE A 53 -3.89 -6.82 -16.63
CA PHE A 53 -3.83 -5.40 -16.27
C PHE A 53 -4.37 -5.10 -14.86
N TYR A 54 -5.25 -5.95 -14.32
CA TYR A 54 -5.76 -5.75 -12.97
C TYR A 54 -4.70 -6.01 -11.88
N LEU A 55 -3.66 -6.79 -12.17
CA LEU A 55 -2.59 -7.08 -11.20
C LEU A 55 -1.73 -5.84 -10.90
N PRO A 56 -1.18 -5.14 -11.93
CA PRO A 56 -0.53 -3.84 -11.73
C PRO A 56 -1.40 -2.81 -11.02
N ASP A 57 -2.67 -2.67 -11.39
CA ASP A 57 -3.59 -1.71 -10.77
C ASP A 57 -3.78 -2.04 -9.28
N CYS A 58 -4.07 -3.30 -8.96
CA CYS A 58 -4.24 -3.75 -7.58
C CYS A 58 -3.00 -3.49 -6.73
N VAL A 59 -1.82 -3.88 -7.23
CA VAL A 59 -0.55 -3.70 -6.51
C VAL A 59 -0.20 -2.21 -6.36
N GLY A 60 -0.47 -1.39 -7.38
CA GLY A 60 -0.28 0.06 -7.33
C GLY A 60 -1.14 0.72 -6.25
N GLU A 61 -2.43 0.39 -6.22
CA GLU A 61 -3.34 0.90 -5.18
C GLU A 61 -2.91 0.44 -3.78
N ALA A 62 -2.60 -0.84 -3.61
CA ALA A 62 -2.19 -1.41 -2.33
C ALA A 62 -0.88 -0.80 -1.81
N SER A 63 0.10 -0.59 -2.69
CA SER A 63 1.36 0.07 -2.37
C SER A 63 1.18 1.55 -2.02
N GLY A 64 0.28 2.26 -2.72
CA GLY A 64 0.00 3.67 -2.45
C GLY A 64 -0.62 3.93 -1.08
N LEU A 65 -1.36 2.95 -0.52
CA LEU A 65 -1.98 3.08 0.80
C LEU A 65 -0.95 3.26 1.93
N VAL A 66 0.22 2.63 1.82
CA VAL A 66 1.32 2.79 2.79
C VAL A 66 1.78 4.25 2.88
N SER A 67 1.81 4.95 1.74
CA SER A 67 2.32 6.32 1.67
C SER A 67 1.41 7.33 2.37
N TYR A 68 0.14 7.03 2.61
CA TYR A 68 -0.76 7.97 3.31
C TYR A 68 -0.35 8.24 4.75
N CYS A 69 0.18 7.22 5.44
CA CYS A 69 0.70 7.39 6.80
C CYS A 69 1.86 8.40 6.85
N GLU A 70 2.60 8.62 5.76
CA GLU A 70 3.67 9.62 5.73
C GLU A 70 3.15 11.03 6.06
N HIS A 71 1.97 11.38 5.53
CA HIS A 71 1.31 12.66 5.83
C HIS A 71 0.91 12.77 7.30
N GLU A 72 0.58 11.65 7.93
CA GLU A 72 0.25 11.60 9.35
C GLU A 72 1.49 11.60 10.24
N LEU A 73 2.69 11.33 9.72
CA LEU A 73 3.93 11.32 10.49
C LEU A 73 4.79 12.56 10.29
N VAL A 74 4.61 13.28 9.18
CA VAL A 74 5.39 14.48 8.88
C VAL A 74 5.29 15.49 10.03
N ASP A 75 6.45 16.03 10.41
CA ASP A 75 6.62 16.98 11.51
C ASP A 75 6.05 16.53 12.87
N MET A 76 5.77 15.23 13.07
CA MET A 76 5.33 14.72 14.36
C MET A 76 6.52 14.54 15.32
N PRO A 77 6.59 15.28 16.44
CA PRO A 77 7.71 15.17 17.36
C PRO A 77 7.82 13.77 17.98
N GLY A 78 9.01 13.18 17.95
CA GLY A 78 9.30 11.88 18.57
C GLY A 78 8.89 10.66 17.75
N GLN A 79 8.47 10.85 16.48
CA GLN A 79 8.16 9.75 15.54
C GLN A 79 9.13 9.69 14.35
N GLU A 80 10.31 10.30 14.45
CA GLU A 80 11.27 10.40 13.35
C GLU A 80 11.77 9.03 12.89
N ALA A 81 11.87 8.06 13.81
CA ALA A 81 12.20 6.69 13.47
C ALA A 81 11.08 6.03 12.65
N LEU A 82 9.82 6.13 13.13
CA LEU A 82 8.66 5.58 12.43
C LEU A 82 8.47 6.20 11.05
N TYR A 83 8.67 7.52 10.92
CA TYR A 83 8.64 8.22 9.64
C TYR A 83 9.64 7.64 8.63
N LYS A 84 10.88 7.35 9.07
CA LYS A 84 11.90 6.73 8.22
C LYS A 84 11.52 5.32 7.79
N GLU A 85 11.02 4.50 8.72
CA GLU A 85 10.56 3.15 8.39
C GLU A 85 9.39 3.18 7.39
N ASN A 86 8.47 4.14 7.52
CA ASN A 86 7.37 4.32 6.56
C ASN A 86 7.89 4.65 5.14
N ILE A 87 8.93 5.48 5.02
CA ILE A 87 9.56 5.77 3.72
C ILE A 87 10.16 4.50 3.11
N GLU A 88 10.86 3.68 3.91
CA GLU A 88 11.42 2.42 3.41
C GLU A 88 10.33 1.42 3.00
N LEU A 89 9.21 1.39 3.73
CA LEU A 89 8.04 0.60 3.36
C LEU A 89 7.41 1.09 2.05
N GLY A 90 7.36 2.41 1.81
CA GLY A 90 6.94 2.99 0.54
C GLY A 90 7.82 2.53 -0.64
N LYS A 91 9.14 2.48 -0.46
CA LYS A 91 10.05 1.94 -1.49
C LYS A 91 9.83 0.45 -1.78
N LEU A 92 9.42 -0.33 -0.78
CA LEU A 92 9.01 -1.72 -1.01
C LEU A 92 7.74 -1.77 -1.86
N GLY A 93 6.81 -0.83 -1.63
CA GLY A 93 5.64 -0.62 -2.50
C GLY A 93 6.02 -0.32 -3.95
N ASP A 94 6.96 0.60 -4.17
CA ASP A 94 7.50 0.91 -5.51
C ASP A 94 8.14 -0.31 -6.18
N LEU A 95 8.90 -1.11 -5.42
CA LEU A 95 9.49 -2.34 -5.91
C LEU A 95 8.40 -3.35 -6.34
N ASN A 96 7.33 -3.48 -5.55
CA ASN A 96 6.20 -4.35 -5.91
C ASN A 96 5.53 -3.90 -7.22
N VAL A 97 5.34 -2.59 -7.42
CA VAL A 97 4.80 -2.05 -8.67
C VAL A 97 5.74 -2.34 -9.84
N ALA A 98 7.05 -2.15 -9.67
CA ALA A 98 8.03 -2.44 -10.71
C ALA A 98 8.04 -3.93 -11.11
N LEU A 99 7.83 -4.85 -10.17
CA LEU A 99 7.68 -6.28 -10.45
C LEU A 99 6.46 -6.61 -11.32
N MET A 100 5.45 -5.74 -11.35
CA MET A 100 4.25 -5.93 -12.16
C MET A 100 4.40 -5.46 -13.62
N ALA A 101 5.53 -4.86 -14.01
CA ALA A 101 5.76 -4.36 -15.36
C ALA A 101 5.42 -5.38 -16.49
N PRO A 102 5.75 -6.69 -16.38
CA PRO A 102 5.40 -7.66 -17.42
C PRO A 102 3.90 -7.82 -17.65
N TYR A 103 3.05 -7.53 -16.67
CA TYR A 103 1.59 -7.67 -16.78
C TYR A 103 0.93 -6.47 -17.50
N TRP A 104 1.66 -5.36 -17.62
CA TRP A 104 1.25 -4.16 -18.36
C TRP A 104 1.42 -4.33 -19.87
N ASP A 105 2.50 -4.99 -20.30
CA ASP A 105 2.86 -5.14 -21.71
C ASP A 105 2.11 -6.28 -22.43
N LEU A 106 1.52 -7.21 -21.69
CA LEU A 106 0.78 -8.35 -22.23
C LEU A 106 -0.57 -7.98 -22.90
N THR A 107 -0.99 -6.72 -22.83
CA THR A 107 -2.23 -6.24 -23.47
C THR A 107 -2.05 -5.83 -24.94
N GLN A 108 -0.83 -5.90 -25.50
CA GLN A 108 -0.53 -5.40 -26.86
C GLN A 108 -0.28 -6.49 -27.93
N ASN A 109 -0.44 -7.78 -27.63
CA ASN A 109 -0.26 -8.87 -28.61
C ASN A 109 -1.51 -9.73 -28.82
#